data_AF-A0A3B3ZQF8-F1
#
_entry.id   AF-A0A3B3ZQF8-F1
#
_cell.length_a   1.000
_cell.length_b   1.000
_cell.length_c   1.000
_cell.angle_alpha   90.00
_cell.angle_beta   90.00
_cell.angle_gamma   90.00
#
_symmetry.space_group_name_H-M   'P 1'
#
loop_
_entity.id
_entity.type
_entity.pdbx_description
1 polymer ?
#
loop_
_entity_poly.entity_id
_entity_poly.type
_entity_poly.pdbx_seq_one_letter_code
_entity_poly.pdbx_strand_id
1 'polypeptide(L)'
;MALWILLRALVLLYLHYFQHCSSFNLDVDKPSVFSGPQGSYFGFSVDFFTPSTSKSVLIGAPRANTTGSSSVVERGAVYSCPWSAASNCQQLQFDSSGMNDRKNAAGAQMEFKSKQWFGASVRSFGEHILACAPLYQWSTYGFSEREPVGTCFLKNKDSVVEYSPCRSSESILDSCNCWCLQEKKQNKT
;
A
#
# COMPACT_ATOMS: atom_id res chain seq x y z
N MET A 1 -21.62 51.72 -1.67
CA MET A 1 -21.68 50.44 -0.92
C MET A 1 -22.45 49.36 -1.66
N ALA A 2 -23.68 49.60 -2.15
CA ALA A 2 -24.49 48.59 -2.84
C ALA A 2 -23.86 47.99 -4.12
N LEU A 3 -23.18 48.80 -4.95
CA LEU A 3 -22.55 48.33 -6.19
C LEU A 3 -21.45 47.27 -5.96
N TRP A 4 -20.67 47.43 -4.88
CA TRP A 4 -19.60 46.50 -4.51
C TRP A 4 -20.15 45.17 -3.95
N ILE A 5 -21.32 45.22 -3.30
CA ILE A 5 -22.02 44.04 -2.80
C ILE A 5 -22.60 43.23 -3.97
N LEU A 6 -23.21 43.91 -4.94
CA LEU A 6 -23.73 43.29 -6.17
C LEU A 6 -22.62 42.63 -7.00
N LEU A 7 -21.47 43.30 -7.15
CA LEU A 7 -20.33 42.74 -7.89
C LEU A 7 -19.80 41.46 -7.23
N ARG A 8 -19.69 41.45 -5.89
CA ARG A 8 -19.29 40.26 -5.13
C ARG A 8 -20.31 39.13 -5.24
N ALA A 9 -21.59 39.44 -5.16
CA ALA A 9 -22.66 38.45 -5.31
C ALA A 9 -22.63 37.81 -6.70
N LEU A 10 -22.43 38.59 -7.76
CA LEU A 10 -22.31 38.10 -9.14
C LEU A 10 -21.06 37.22 -9.34
N VAL A 11 -19.92 37.60 -8.75
CA VAL A 11 -18.69 36.79 -8.79
C VAL A 11 -18.88 35.46 -8.06
N LEU A 12 -19.53 35.47 -6.89
CA LEU A 12 -19.81 34.24 -6.14
C LEU A 12 -20.79 33.31 -6.88
N LEU A 13 -21.81 33.87 -7.53
CA LEU A 13 -22.75 33.13 -8.38
C LEU A 13 -22.06 32.51 -9.59
N TYR A 14 -21.17 33.26 -10.25
CA TYR A 14 -20.38 32.78 -11.39
C TYR A 14 -19.42 31.66 -10.97
N LEU A 15 -18.72 31.82 -9.84
CA LEU A 15 -17.84 30.79 -9.29
C LEU A 15 -18.62 29.52 -8.90
N HIS A 16 -19.83 29.64 -8.34
CA HIS A 16 -20.68 28.50 -8.02
C HIS A 16 -21.12 27.74 -9.28
N TYR A 17 -21.43 28.46 -10.37
CA TYR A 17 -21.77 27.85 -11.67
C TYR A 17 -20.59 27.15 -12.34
N PHE A 18 -19.38 27.69 -12.19
CA PHE A 18 -18.15 27.11 -12.75
C PHE A 18 -17.57 25.95 -11.93
N GLN A 19 -18.11 25.67 -10.74
CA GLN A 19 -17.62 24.57 -9.88
C GLN A 19 -18.15 23.18 -10.26
N HIS A 20 -19.04 23.08 -11.24
CA HIS A 20 -19.44 21.79 -11.81
C HIS A 20 -18.50 21.36 -12.94
N CYS A 21 -17.23 21.08 -12.60
CA CYS A 21 -16.41 20.18 -13.41
C CYS A 21 -17.00 18.76 -13.27
N SER A 22 -18.07 18.47 -14.01
CA SER A 22 -18.53 17.10 -14.18
C SER A 22 -17.47 16.32 -14.93
N SER A 23 -17.08 15.17 -14.39
CA SER A 23 -16.39 14.16 -15.18
C SER A 23 -17.28 13.83 -16.38
N PHE A 24 -16.78 14.04 -17.59
CA PHE A 24 -17.61 13.98 -18.80
C PHE A 24 -17.58 12.61 -19.48
N ASN A 25 -16.70 11.70 -19.06
CA ASN A 25 -16.47 10.41 -19.72
C ASN A 25 -16.21 9.24 -18.76
N LEU A 26 -16.55 9.37 -17.47
CA LEU A 26 -16.60 8.22 -16.56
C LEU A 26 -18.00 7.59 -16.61
N ASP A 27 -18.07 6.31 -16.94
CA ASP A 27 -19.30 5.52 -16.86
C ASP A 27 -19.62 5.23 -15.39
N VAL A 28 -20.63 5.92 -14.86
CA VAL A 28 -21.13 5.75 -13.50
C VAL A 28 -22.26 4.72 -13.41
N ASP A 29 -22.83 4.31 -14.55
CA ASP A 29 -23.96 3.38 -14.61
C ASP A 29 -23.48 1.91 -14.53
N LYS A 30 -22.31 1.61 -15.09
CA LYS A 30 -21.75 0.24 -15.13
C LYS A 30 -20.31 0.16 -14.63
N PRO A 31 -20.03 0.54 -13.37
CA PRO A 31 -18.70 0.43 -12.80
C PRO A 31 -18.33 -1.04 -12.50
N SER A 32 -17.05 -1.37 -12.63
CA SER A 32 -16.51 -2.60 -12.04
C SER A 32 -16.30 -2.38 -10.54
N VAL A 33 -17.02 -3.15 -9.72
CA VAL A 33 -16.96 -3.05 -8.25
C VAL A 33 -16.22 -4.25 -7.70
N PHE A 34 -15.15 -3.99 -6.94
CA PHE A 34 -14.41 -5.00 -6.19
C PHE A 34 -14.68 -4.85 -4.70
N SER A 35 -14.76 -5.97 -3.99
CA SER A 35 -14.98 -6.01 -2.55
C SER A 35 -14.01 -7.01 -1.92
N GLY A 36 -13.66 -6.73 -0.66
CA GLY A 36 -12.76 -7.58 0.12
C GLY A 36 -13.26 -7.79 1.55
N PRO A 37 -12.47 -8.46 2.40
CA PRO A 37 -12.89 -8.79 3.76
C PRO A 37 -13.23 -7.55 4.59
N GLN A 38 -14.29 -7.63 5.39
CA GLN A 38 -14.71 -6.55 6.27
C GLN A 38 -13.61 -6.16 7.27
N GLY A 39 -13.41 -4.86 7.49
CA GLY A 39 -12.40 -4.35 8.43
C GLY A 39 -10.94 -4.44 7.96
N SER A 40 -10.67 -5.05 6.79
CA SER A 40 -9.31 -5.22 6.27
C SER A 40 -8.70 -3.97 5.64
N TYR A 41 -9.51 -2.92 5.46
CA TYR A 41 -9.19 -1.71 4.68
C TYR A 41 -8.84 -2.04 3.22
N PHE A 42 -9.56 -3.00 2.63
CA PHE A 42 -9.50 -3.27 1.20
C PHE A 42 -9.79 -2.00 0.39
N GLY A 43 -8.84 -1.61 -0.47
CA GLY A 43 -8.92 -0.36 -1.22
C GLY A 43 -8.05 0.76 -0.65
N PHE A 44 -7.32 0.53 0.43
CA PHE A 44 -6.42 1.53 1.03
C PHE A 44 -5.33 1.99 0.04
N SER A 45 -4.82 1.08 -0.79
CA SER A 45 -3.95 1.41 -1.91
C SER A 45 -4.36 0.62 -3.15
N VAL A 46 -4.20 1.22 -4.33
CA VAL A 46 -4.57 0.61 -5.62
C VAL A 46 -3.53 0.91 -6.69
N ASP A 47 -3.31 -0.04 -7.60
CA ASP A 47 -2.51 0.15 -8.82
C ASP A 47 -2.95 -0.82 -9.95
N PHE A 48 -2.60 -0.51 -11.19
CA PHE A 48 -2.89 -1.39 -12.33
C PHE A 48 -1.76 -2.39 -12.56
N PHE A 49 -2.10 -3.66 -12.76
CA PHE A 49 -1.14 -4.70 -13.12
C PHE A 49 -1.51 -5.30 -14.48
N THR A 50 -0.68 -5.02 -15.47
CA THR A 50 -0.91 -5.40 -16.86
C THR A 50 0.29 -6.15 -17.44
N PRO A 51 0.61 -7.38 -16.94
CA PRO A 51 1.57 -8.23 -17.61
C PRO A 51 1.02 -8.64 -18.98
N SER A 52 1.88 -8.99 -19.93
CA SER A 52 1.63 -9.09 -21.38
C SER A 52 0.27 -9.64 -21.84
N THR A 53 -0.35 -10.55 -21.10
CA THR A 53 -1.58 -11.25 -21.49
C THR A 53 -2.79 -11.02 -20.56
N SER A 54 -2.66 -10.28 -19.46
CA SER A 54 -3.76 -10.08 -18.51
C SER A 54 -3.80 -8.66 -17.94
N LYS A 55 -4.98 -8.23 -17.51
CA LYS A 55 -5.18 -6.93 -16.86
C LYS A 55 -5.89 -7.15 -15.54
N SER A 56 -5.28 -6.68 -14.47
CA SER A 56 -5.80 -6.77 -13.11
C SER A 56 -5.63 -5.44 -12.38
N VAL A 57 -6.45 -5.22 -11.36
CA VAL A 57 -6.25 -4.17 -10.37
C VAL A 57 -5.63 -4.81 -9.15
N LEU A 58 -4.51 -4.26 -8.69
CA LEU A 58 -3.92 -4.61 -7.41
C LEU A 58 -4.57 -3.77 -6.32
N ILE A 59 -4.98 -4.41 -5.25
CA ILE A 59 -5.67 -3.76 -4.14
C ILE A 59 -5.00 -4.14 -2.82
N GLY A 60 -4.46 -3.15 -2.13
CA GLY A 60 -3.91 -3.29 -0.79
C GLY A 60 -5.00 -3.29 0.28
N ALA A 61 -4.80 -4.15 1.29
CA ALA A 61 -5.69 -4.29 2.45
C ALA A 61 -4.82 -4.44 3.72
N PRO A 62 -4.34 -3.34 4.31
CA PRO A 62 -3.32 -3.35 5.37
C PRO A 62 -3.74 -4.06 6.66
N ARG A 63 -5.03 -4.27 6.90
CA ARG A 63 -5.55 -4.98 8.08
C ARG A 63 -6.12 -6.37 7.74
N ALA A 64 -5.92 -6.85 6.52
CA ALA A 64 -6.33 -8.20 6.15
C ALA A 64 -5.56 -9.25 6.98
N ASN A 65 -6.25 -10.32 7.32
CA ASN A 65 -5.60 -11.52 7.85
C ASN A 65 -5.02 -12.33 6.68
N THR A 66 -3.89 -12.99 6.91
CA THR A 66 -3.26 -13.87 5.92
C THR A 66 -3.53 -15.32 6.27
N THR A 67 -3.86 -16.13 5.28
CA THR A 67 -3.99 -17.58 5.43
C THR A 67 -2.62 -18.20 5.76
N GLY A 68 -2.48 -18.90 6.89
CA GLY A 68 -1.33 -19.77 7.15
C GLY A 68 -0.52 -19.54 8.43
N SER A 69 -0.70 -18.43 9.15
CA SER A 69 -0.08 -18.23 10.47
C SER A 69 -1.15 -17.90 11.51
N SER A 70 -1.27 -18.73 12.54
CA SER A 70 -2.21 -18.51 13.65
C SER A 70 -1.72 -17.46 14.66
N SER A 71 -0.43 -17.12 14.63
CA SER A 71 0.19 -16.18 15.59
C SER A 71 0.29 -14.74 15.07
N VAL A 72 0.13 -14.50 13.77
CA VAL A 72 0.25 -13.17 13.17
C VAL A 72 -1.14 -12.61 12.82
N VAL A 73 -1.54 -11.56 13.54
CA VAL A 73 -2.84 -10.91 13.35
C VAL A 73 -2.72 -9.66 12.50
N GLU A 74 -3.70 -9.43 11.62
CA GLU A 74 -3.76 -8.23 10.75
C GLU A 74 -2.40 -7.93 10.08
N ARG A 75 -1.72 -8.97 9.55
CA ARG A 75 -0.45 -8.82 8.82
C ARG A 75 -0.58 -7.82 7.66
N GLY A 76 -1.77 -7.77 7.06
CA GLY A 76 -2.06 -7.08 5.82
C GLY A 76 -1.85 -7.98 4.60
N ALA A 77 -2.47 -7.63 3.49
CA ALA A 77 -2.43 -8.39 2.25
C ALA A 77 -2.53 -7.49 1.01
N VAL A 78 -2.16 -8.05 -0.15
CA VAL A 78 -2.43 -7.47 -1.46
C VAL A 78 -3.26 -8.47 -2.25
N TYR A 79 -4.29 -7.99 -2.93
CA TYR A 79 -5.17 -8.77 -3.78
C TYR A 79 -4.93 -8.40 -5.25
N SER A 80 -5.03 -9.39 -6.13
CA SER A 80 -5.12 -9.19 -7.58
C SER A 80 -6.54 -9.47 -8.03
N CYS A 81 -7.20 -8.46 -8.60
CA CYS A 81 -8.56 -8.52 -9.07
C CYS A 81 -8.55 -8.41 -10.60
N PRO A 82 -8.81 -9.50 -11.34
CA PRO A 82 -8.83 -9.43 -12.80
C PRO A 82 -9.94 -8.48 -13.28
N TRP A 83 -9.67 -7.75 -14.36
CA TRP A 83 -10.61 -6.76 -14.90
C TRP A 83 -11.89 -7.39 -15.49
N SER A 84 -11.86 -8.70 -15.79
CA SER A 84 -13.03 -9.42 -16.32
C SER A 84 -14.13 -9.55 -15.26
N ALA A 85 -15.36 -9.19 -15.64
CA ALA A 85 -16.51 -8.88 -14.79
C ALA A 85 -17.09 -10.03 -13.93
N ALA A 86 -16.35 -11.12 -13.70
CA ALA A 86 -16.87 -12.30 -13.00
C ALA A 86 -15.83 -13.05 -12.13
N SER A 87 -14.63 -12.50 -11.93
CA SER A 87 -13.57 -13.20 -11.20
C SER A 87 -13.34 -12.63 -9.80
N ASN A 88 -13.25 -13.52 -8.82
CA ASN A 88 -12.96 -13.15 -7.44
C ASN A 88 -11.52 -12.65 -7.32
N CYS A 89 -11.33 -11.56 -6.58
CA CYS A 89 -10.01 -11.08 -6.18
C CYS A 89 -9.23 -12.18 -5.45
N GLN A 90 -8.01 -12.46 -5.91
CA GLN A 90 -7.14 -13.47 -5.31
C GLN A 90 -6.09 -12.80 -4.44
N GLN A 91 -5.90 -13.29 -3.22
CA GLN A 91 -4.83 -12.82 -2.36
C GLN A 91 -3.47 -13.27 -2.92
N LEU A 92 -2.58 -12.31 -3.16
CA LEU A 92 -1.23 -12.59 -3.64
C LEU A 92 -0.35 -13.10 -2.50
N GLN A 93 0.37 -14.18 -2.76
CA GLN A 93 1.32 -14.76 -1.82
C GLN A 93 2.71 -14.15 -2.03
N PHE A 94 3.24 -13.55 -0.97
CA PHE A 94 4.57 -12.93 -0.91
C PHE A 94 5.55 -13.76 -0.05
N ASP A 95 5.38 -15.08 0.01
CA ASP A 95 6.20 -15.94 0.87
C ASP A 95 7.26 -16.72 0.08
N SER A 96 8.53 -16.40 0.37
CA SER A 96 9.67 -17.27 0.04
C SER A 96 10.45 -17.73 1.28
N SER A 97 10.27 -17.14 2.48
CA SER A 97 11.06 -17.52 3.67
C SER A 97 10.41 -17.26 5.05
N GLY A 98 9.08 -17.19 5.16
CA GLY A 98 8.42 -17.35 6.46
C GLY A 98 7.31 -16.34 6.75
N MET A 99 6.08 -16.86 6.84
CA MET A 99 4.95 -16.19 7.48
C MET A 99 5.18 -15.92 8.98
N ASN A 100 6.14 -16.62 9.58
CA ASN A 100 6.48 -16.53 10.99
C ASN A 100 7.54 -15.47 11.26
N ASP A 101 7.54 -14.94 12.47
CA ASP A 101 8.54 -13.99 12.95
C ASP A 101 9.93 -14.64 13.00
N ARG A 102 10.93 -13.99 12.39
CA ARG A 102 12.34 -14.41 12.49
C ARG A 102 12.84 -14.34 13.94
N LYS A 103 13.66 -15.33 14.32
CA LYS A 103 14.34 -15.41 15.61
C LYS A 103 15.86 -15.40 15.42
N ASN A 104 16.59 -14.86 16.39
CA ASN A 104 18.07 -14.96 16.40
C ASN A 104 18.53 -16.37 16.81
N ALA A 105 19.84 -16.62 16.76
CA ALA A 105 20.43 -17.91 17.13
C ALA A 105 20.16 -18.33 18.60
N ALA A 106 19.88 -17.37 19.47
CA ALA A 106 19.51 -17.60 20.88
C ALA A 106 17.98 -17.79 21.08
N GLY A 107 17.19 -17.79 20.00
CA GLY A 107 15.74 -17.98 20.04
C GLY A 107 14.92 -16.73 20.37
N ALA A 108 15.55 -15.56 20.53
CA ALA A 108 14.85 -14.30 20.75
C ALA A 108 14.19 -13.82 19.44
N GLN A 109 12.96 -13.32 19.53
CA GLN A 109 12.21 -12.81 18.40
C GLN A 109 12.76 -11.47 17.92
N MET A 110 13.07 -11.39 16.63
CA MET A 110 13.70 -10.22 15.99
C MET A 110 12.73 -9.41 15.13
N GLU A 111 11.65 -10.05 14.69
CA GLU A 111 10.70 -9.49 13.74
C GLU A 111 9.29 -9.55 14.34
N PHE A 112 8.47 -8.53 14.07
CA PHE A 112 7.09 -8.49 14.53
C PHE A 112 6.17 -8.14 13.35
N LYS A 113 5.54 -9.17 12.77
CA LYS A 113 4.69 -9.03 11.57
C LYS A 113 3.24 -8.66 11.85
N SER A 114 2.80 -8.74 13.11
CA SER A 114 1.42 -8.42 13.48
C SER A 114 1.15 -6.92 13.33
N LYS A 115 0.03 -6.54 12.70
CA LYS A 115 -0.37 -5.14 12.48
C LYS A 115 0.71 -4.29 11.77
N GLN A 116 1.56 -4.91 10.96
CA GLN A 116 2.63 -4.23 10.22
C GLN A 116 2.12 -3.39 9.04
N TRP A 117 0.82 -3.49 8.71
CA TRP A 117 0.17 -2.77 7.62
C TRP A 117 0.68 -3.15 6.22
N PHE A 118 0.94 -4.43 5.96
CA PHE A 118 1.36 -4.87 4.63
C PHE A 118 0.28 -4.62 3.57
N GLY A 119 0.66 -3.98 2.45
CA GLY A 119 -0.29 -3.51 1.44
C GLY A 119 -0.80 -2.08 1.69
N ALA A 120 -0.23 -1.36 2.65
CA ALA A 120 -0.48 0.07 2.80
C ALA A 120 -0.01 0.87 1.56
N SER A 121 1.02 0.39 0.88
CA SER A 121 1.40 0.89 -0.44
C SER A 121 1.66 -0.27 -1.38
N VAL A 122 1.16 -0.13 -2.61
CA VAL A 122 1.30 -1.10 -3.69
C VAL A 122 1.66 -0.36 -4.97
N ARG A 123 2.68 -0.85 -5.67
CA ARG A 123 3.12 -0.35 -6.97
C ARG A 123 3.45 -1.49 -7.91
N SER A 124 3.21 -1.30 -9.20
CA SER A 124 3.51 -2.27 -10.25
C SER A 124 4.32 -1.63 -11.38
N PHE A 125 5.22 -2.41 -11.96
CA PHE A 125 5.96 -2.02 -13.16
C PHE A 125 6.35 -3.27 -13.97
N GLY A 126 5.86 -3.36 -15.21
CA GLY A 126 6.04 -4.57 -16.03
C GLY A 126 5.44 -5.80 -15.35
N GLU A 127 6.27 -6.83 -15.14
CA GLU A 127 5.89 -8.07 -14.44
C GLU A 127 6.13 -8.00 -12.92
N HIS A 128 6.62 -6.86 -12.41
CA HIS A 128 7.00 -6.70 -11.01
C HIS A 128 5.90 -6.03 -10.18
N ILE A 129 5.74 -6.52 -8.95
CA ILE A 129 4.83 -5.96 -7.95
C ILE A 129 5.62 -5.65 -6.68
N LEU A 130 5.59 -4.41 -6.23
CA LEU A 130 6.17 -3.97 -4.97
C LEU A 130 5.05 -3.65 -3.98
N ALA A 131 5.10 -4.26 -2.80
CA ALA A 131 4.16 -3.98 -1.72
C ALA A 131 4.91 -3.75 -0.41
N CYS A 132 4.50 -2.77 0.39
CA CYS A 132 5.20 -2.42 1.62
C CYS A 132 4.34 -2.49 2.88
N ALA A 133 5.02 -2.70 4.00
CA ALA A 133 4.52 -2.71 5.36
C ALA A 133 5.25 -1.60 6.16
N PRO A 134 4.70 -0.38 6.23
CA PRO A 134 5.38 0.76 6.84
C PRO A 134 5.50 0.64 8.36
N LEU A 135 4.63 -0.13 9.02
CA LEU A 135 4.66 -0.35 10.47
C LEU A 135 5.39 -1.64 10.85
N TYR A 136 6.13 -2.23 9.91
CA TYR A 136 6.98 -3.37 10.20
C TYR A 136 8.01 -3.02 11.28
N GLN A 137 8.02 -3.82 12.33
CA GLN A 137 8.90 -3.62 13.48
C GLN A 137 10.04 -4.63 13.50
N TRP A 138 11.22 -4.12 13.84
CA TRP A 138 12.44 -4.89 13.98
C TRP A 138 13.08 -4.66 15.36
N SER A 139 13.67 -5.70 15.94
CA SER A 139 14.48 -5.62 17.15
C SER A 139 15.94 -5.87 16.78
N THR A 140 16.80 -4.91 17.07
CA THR A 140 18.24 -4.99 16.80
C THR A 140 18.93 -5.75 17.95
N TYR A 141 19.77 -6.73 17.61
CA TYR A 141 20.55 -7.56 18.56
C TYR A 141 19.77 -8.29 19.67
N GLY A 142 18.45 -8.46 19.54
CA GLY A 142 17.62 -9.14 20.54
C GLY A 142 17.37 -8.32 21.80
N PHE A 143 17.62 -7.01 21.77
CA PHE A 143 17.16 -6.08 22.82
C PHE A 143 15.64 -5.90 22.74
N SER A 144 15.01 -5.46 23.83
CA SER A 144 13.55 -5.28 23.91
C SER A 144 13.00 -4.14 23.03
N GLU A 145 13.87 -3.37 22.38
CA GLU A 145 13.47 -2.24 21.56
C GLU A 145 12.89 -2.69 20.22
N ARG A 146 11.80 -2.03 19.80
CA ARG A 146 11.08 -2.33 18.57
C ARG A 146 11.02 -1.07 17.72
N GLU A 147 11.79 -1.07 16.64
CA GLU A 147 11.90 0.06 15.74
C GLU A 147 11.00 -0.17 14.51
N PRO A 148 10.09 0.77 14.18
CA PRO A 148 9.24 0.66 12.99
C PRO A 148 10.03 1.02 11.72
N VAL A 149 10.98 0.18 11.33
CA VAL A 149 11.88 0.42 10.19
C VAL A 149 11.17 0.30 8.84
N GLY A 150 10.02 -0.38 8.80
CA GLY A 150 9.33 -0.66 7.55
C GLY A 150 10.02 -1.75 6.72
N THR A 151 9.26 -2.38 5.83
CA THR A 151 9.82 -3.32 4.84
C THR A 151 8.97 -3.34 3.59
N CYS A 152 9.57 -3.70 2.46
CA CYS A 152 8.87 -3.94 1.21
C CYS A 152 9.19 -5.33 0.66
N PHE A 153 8.28 -5.88 -0.13
CA PHE A 153 8.47 -7.14 -0.84
C PHE A 153 8.26 -6.91 -2.33
N LEU A 154 9.28 -7.23 -3.11
CA LEU A 154 9.25 -7.18 -4.57
C LEU A 154 9.00 -8.60 -5.10
N LYS A 155 7.86 -8.79 -5.75
CA LYS A 155 7.44 -10.04 -6.36
C LYS A 155 7.58 -9.97 -7.88
N ASN A 156 8.11 -11.03 -8.47
CA ASN A 156 8.12 -11.28 -9.91
C ASN A 156 7.87 -12.76 -10.17
N LYS A 157 6.72 -13.09 -10.77
CA LYS A 157 6.26 -14.47 -10.99
C LYS A 157 6.36 -15.28 -9.68
N ASP A 158 7.30 -16.23 -9.62
CA ASP A 158 7.51 -17.13 -8.49
C ASP A 158 8.59 -16.64 -7.50
N SER A 159 9.31 -15.57 -7.85
CA SER A 159 10.34 -14.98 -7.01
C SER A 159 9.78 -13.85 -6.14
N VAL A 160 10.17 -13.84 -4.87
CA VAL A 160 9.88 -12.76 -3.92
C VAL A 160 11.16 -12.43 -3.18
N VAL A 161 11.54 -11.16 -3.21
CA VAL A 161 12.69 -10.63 -2.47
C VAL A 161 12.23 -9.55 -1.50
N GLU A 162 12.85 -9.52 -0.33
CA GLU A 162 12.62 -8.48 0.68
C GLU A 162 13.53 -7.28 0.39
N TYR A 163 12.98 -6.07 0.45
CA TYR A 163 13.68 -4.80 0.30
C TYR A 163 13.38 -3.91 1.52
N SER A 164 14.35 -3.82 2.45
CA SER A 164 14.23 -3.07 3.71
C SER A 164 15.43 -2.14 3.90
N PRO A 165 15.56 -1.05 3.11
CA PRO A 165 16.75 -0.19 3.15
C PRO A 165 16.96 0.50 4.51
N CYS A 166 15.89 0.68 5.29
CA CYS A 166 15.92 1.30 6.61
C CYS A 166 16.27 0.32 7.75
N ARG A 167 16.47 -0.97 7.44
CA ARG A 167 16.93 -1.99 8.40
C ARG A 167 18.46 -2.12 8.27
N SER A 168 19.20 -1.19 8.87
CA SER A 168 20.67 -1.18 8.90
C SER A 168 21.22 -1.63 10.26
N SER A 169 22.49 -2.04 10.28
CA SER A 169 23.22 -2.47 11.50
C SER A 169 23.93 -1.33 12.24
N GLU A 170 23.84 -0.09 11.74
CA GLU A 170 24.51 1.07 12.32
C GLU A 170 23.51 2.09 12.82
N SER A 171 23.58 2.35 14.12
CA SER A 171 22.90 3.42 14.83
C SER A 171 23.42 4.79 14.35
N ILE A 172 22.48 5.64 13.93
CA ILE A 172 22.60 7.12 13.98
C ILE A 172 23.64 7.72 13.02
N LEU A 173 23.25 7.96 11.74
CA LEU A 173 23.67 9.14 10.95
C LEU A 173 22.98 9.30 9.58
N ASP A 174 22.15 8.34 9.12
CA ASP A 174 21.40 8.45 7.85
C ASP A 174 19.88 8.67 8.04
N SER A 175 19.48 9.27 9.16
CA SER A 175 18.07 9.48 9.54
C SER A 175 17.24 10.35 8.59
N CYS A 176 17.80 10.86 7.48
CA CYS A 176 17.07 11.61 6.46
C CYS A 176 16.78 10.86 5.14
N ASN A 177 17.00 9.55 5.04
CA ASN A 177 16.72 8.82 3.79
C ASN A 177 15.42 8.00 3.78
N CYS A 178 14.82 7.69 4.94
CA CYS A 178 13.64 6.82 4.98
C CYS A 178 12.31 7.52 4.59
N TRP A 179 12.23 8.84 4.72
CA TRP A 179 11.07 9.63 4.24
C TRP A 179 11.09 9.91 2.72
N CYS A 180 12.20 9.65 2.02
CA CYS A 180 12.39 10.09 0.64
C CYS A 180 11.56 9.34 -0.43
N LEU A 181 10.97 8.18 -0.15
CA LEU A 181 10.19 7.44 -1.17
C LEU A 181 8.78 8.01 -1.40
N GLN A 182 8.28 8.87 -0.53
CA GLN A 182 7.03 9.61 -0.78
C GLN A 182 7.28 10.95 -1.49
N GLU A 183 8.44 11.60 -1.30
CA GLU A 183 8.71 12.95 -1.83
C GLU A 183 9.45 12.99 -3.18
N LYS A 184 10.27 11.98 -3.53
CA LYS A 184 11.05 12.03 -4.79
C LYS A 184 10.24 11.96 -6.09
N LYS A 185 8.91 11.86 -6.04
CA LYS A 185 8.03 11.98 -7.21
C LYS A 185 7.48 13.40 -7.44
N GLN A 186 7.70 14.35 -6.53
CA GLN A 186 7.25 15.74 -6.70
C GLN A 186 8.30 16.70 -7.25
N ASN A 187 9.55 16.26 -7.47
CA ASN A 187 10.62 17.14 -8.00
C ASN A 187 11.28 16.58 -9.26
N LYS A 188 10.45 16.30 -10.28
CA LYS A 188 10.89 16.18 -11.68
C LYS A 188 10.01 17.06 -12.56
N THR A 189 10.33 18.35 -12.51
CA THR A 189 10.07 19.36 -13.54
C THR A 189 11.32 20.19 -13.69
#